data_AF-A0A357CEH3-F1
#
_entry.id   AF-A0A357CEH3-F1
#
_cell.length_a   1.000
_cell.length_b   1.000
_cell.length_c   1.000
_cell.angle_alpha   90.00
_cell.angle_beta   90.00
_cell.angle_gamma   90.00
#
_symmetry.space_group_name_H-M   'P 1'
#
loop_
_entity.id
_entity.type
_entity.pdbx_description
1 polymer ?
#
loop_
_entity_poly.entity_id
_entity_poly.type
_entity_poly.pdbx_seq_one_letter_code
_entity_poly.pdbx_strand_id
1 'polypeptide(L)'
;AIYDTMQFVRPAVATLCIGQAASMGSLLLCAGEKGMRYALPNARILLHQPSGGFQGQASDIERHAEDIIKMKRRLNDIYVRHTGQDYATIEKTLDRDYFLSAEDARAFGIVDEVITKRHPLQEKVEKLVPVS
;
A
#
# COMPACT_ATOMS: atom_id res chain seq x y z
N ALA A 1 11.07 -6.36 -2.44
CA ALA A 1 11.70 -5.94 -3.70
C ALA A 1 11.19 -4.58 -4.16
N ILE A 2 10.06 -4.46 -4.89
CA ILE A 2 9.57 -3.15 -5.40
C ILE A 2 9.34 -2.15 -4.25
N TYR A 3 8.66 -2.59 -3.19
CA TYR A 3 8.48 -1.79 -1.97
C TYR A 3 9.81 -1.24 -1.46
N ASP A 4 10.79 -2.12 -1.23
CA ASP A 4 12.09 -1.73 -0.69
C ASP A 4 12.81 -0.75 -1.63
N THR A 5 12.74 -0.96 -2.95
CA THR A 5 13.29 -0.03 -3.93
C THR A 5 12.62 1.34 -3.82
N MET A 6 11.29 1.39 -3.71
CA MET A 6 10.56 2.66 -3.52
C MET A 6 11.02 3.40 -2.27
N GLN A 7 11.34 2.67 -1.18
CA GLN A 7 11.82 3.27 0.07
C GLN A 7 13.33 3.59 0.06
N PHE A 8 14.11 2.91 -0.79
CA PHE A 8 15.57 3.00 -0.81
C PHE A 8 16.09 4.12 -1.71
N VAL A 9 15.41 4.39 -2.82
CA VAL A 9 15.83 5.42 -3.76
C VAL A 9 15.61 6.82 -3.18
N ARG A 10 16.45 7.78 -3.59
CA ARG A 10 16.35 9.18 -3.14
C ARG A 10 15.11 9.93 -3.63
N PRO A 11 14.65 9.75 -4.89
CA PRO A 11 13.47 10.47 -5.37
C PRO A 11 12.20 10.04 -4.65
N ALA A 12 11.35 11.00 -4.30
CA ALA A 12 10.00 10.72 -3.83
C ALA A 12 9.21 9.94 -4.90
N VAL A 13 8.55 8.86 -4.48
CA VAL A 13 7.76 8.02 -5.38
C VAL A 13 6.28 8.36 -5.22
N ALA A 14 5.70 9.01 -6.23
CA ALA A 14 4.25 9.16 -6.32
C ALA A 14 3.59 7.85 -6.76
N THR A 15 2.43 7.52 -6.20
CA THR A 15 1.63 6.37 -6.61
C THR A 15 0.25 6.81 -7.08
N LEU A 16 -0.27 6.19 -8.13
CA LEU A 16 -1.60 6.48 -8.66
C LEU A 16 -2.32 5.18 -9.00
N CYS A 17 -3.45 4.95 -8.36
CA CYS A 17 -4.34 3.84 -8.70
C CYS A 17 -5.27 4.24 -9.86
N ILE A 18 -5.14 3.53 -10.97
CA ILE A 18 -6.06 3.57 -12.12
C ILE A 18 -6.65 2.17 -12.26
N GLY A 19 -7.98 2.05 -12.17
CA GLY A 19 -8.67 0.76 -12.24
C GLY A 19 -8.65 0.01 -10.90
N GLN A 20 -7.60 -0.74 -10.59
CA GLN A 20 -7.55 -1.54 -9.38
C GLN A 20 -6.15 -1.65 -8.77
N ALA A 21 -6.08 -1.57 -7.44
CA ALA A 21 -4.92 -1.95 -6.64
C ALA A 21 -5.34 -3.03 -5.63
N ALA A 22 -4.95 -4.28 -5.89
CA ALA A 22 -5.35 -5.42 -5.09
C ALA A 22 -4.12 -6.14 -4.50
N SER A 23 -4.23 -6.62 -3.27
CA SER A 23 -3.18 -7.41 -2.61
C SER A 23 -1.85 -6.63 -2.54
N MET A 24 -0.77 -7.18 -3.09
CA MET A 24 0.50 -6.45 -3.18
C MET A 24 0.40 -5.13 -3.94
N GLY A 25 -0.57 -4.98 -4.85
CA GLY A 25 -0.83 -3.71 -5.54
C GLY A 25 -1.30 -2.60 -4.60
N SER A 26 -2.15 -2.90 -3.62
CA SER A 26 -2.59 -1.92 -2.62
C SER A 26 -1.49 -1.61 -1.60
N LEU A 27 -0.62 -2.57 -1.29
CA LEU A 27 0.57 -2.32 -0.47
C LEU A 27 1.55 -1.37 -1.18
N LEU A 28 1.80 -1.58 -2.47
CA LEU A 28 2.66 -0.67 -3.24
C LEU A 28 2.00 0.71 -3.40
N LEU A 29 0.68 0.77 -3.58
CA LEU A 29 -0.07 2.03 -3.63
C LEU A 29 0.13 2.83 -2.34
N CYS A 30 -0.06 2.22 -1.17
CA CYS A 30 0.07 2.95 0.10
C CYS A 30 1.52 3.31 0.45
N ALA A 31 2.50 2.63 -0.13
CA ALA A 31 3.93 2.83 0.10
C ALA A 31 4.55 4.02 -0.65
N GLY A 32 3.77 4.74 -1.46
CA GLY A 32 4.21 6.01 -2.05
C GLY A 32 4.53 7.06 -0.98
N GLU A 33 5.24 8.11 -1.38
CA GLU A 33 5.57 9.23 -0.51
C GLU A 33 4.29 9.83 0.09
N LYS A 34 4.31 10.16 1.39
CA LYS A 34 3.11 10.67 2.08
C LYS A 34 2.68 12.01 1.47
N GLY A 35 1.39 12.11 1.12
CA GLY A 35 0.85 13.26 0.38
C GLY A 35 0.96 13.12 -1.14
N MET A 36 1.54 12.04 -1.65
CA MET A 36 1.74 11.77 -3.08
C MET A 36 1.12 10.43 -3.52
N ARG A 37 0.10 9.94 -2.79
CA ARG A 37 -0.62 8.70 -3.08
C ARG A 37 -2.02 9.02 -3.57
N TYR A 38 -2.36 8.58 -4.77
CA TYR A 38 -3.57 9.02 -5.47
C TYR A 38 -4.42 7.85 -5.95
N ALA A 39 -5.71 8.09 -6.09
CA ALA A 39 -6.62 7.20 -6.80
C ALA A 39 -7.54 8.00 -7.74
N LEU A 40 -7.98 7.39 -8.85
CA LEU A 40 -9.10 7.91 -9.63
C LEU A 40 -10.45 7.52 -8.99
N PRO A 41 -11.56 8.23 -9.26
CA PRO A 41 -12.82 8.05 -8.54
C PRO A 41 -13.41 6.63 -8.63
N ASN A 42 -13.20 5.96 -9.76
CA ASN A 42 -13.70 4.59 -10.00
C ASN A 42 -12.67 3.51 -9.64
N ALA A 43 -11.55 3.88 -9.00
CA ALA A 43 -10.56 2.92 -8.58
C ALA A 43 -11.11 2.03 -7.46
N ARG A 44 -10.76 0.73 -7.51
CA ARG A 44 -11.09 -0.25 -6.49
C ARG A 44 -9.83 -0.71 -5.78
N ILE A 45 -9.86 -0.70 -4.45
CA ILE A 45 -8.74 -1.17 -3.63
C ILE A 45 -9.18 -2.46 -2.93
N LEU A 46 -8.35 -3.50 -2.98
CA LEU A 46 -8.58 -4.75 -2.25
C LEU A 46 -7.41 -4.99 -1.29
N LEU A 47 -7.73 -5.14 -0.01
CA LEU A 47 -6.82 -5.53 1.05
C LEU A 47 -7.12 -6.96 1.47
N HIS A 48 -6.09 -7.78 1.65
CA HIS A 48 -6.21 -9.09 2.29
C HIS A 48 -4.84 -9.57 2.79
N GLN A 49 -4.87 -10.63 3.60
CA GLN A 49 -3.69 -11.33 4.07
C GLN A 49 -3.00 -12.10 2.93
N PRO A 50 -1.69 -12.40 3.05
CA PRO A 50 -1.05 -13.30 2.11
C PRO A 50 -1.67 -14.70 2.17
N SER A 51 -1.72 -15.38 1.03
CA SER A 51 -2.16 -16.76 0.90
C SER A 51 -1.00 -17.67 0.49
N GLY A 52 -1.08 -18.93 0.86
CA GLY A 52 -0.09 -19.95 0.51
C GLY A 52 -0.66 -21.34 0.67
N GLY A 53 -0.09 -22.30 -0.04
CA GLY A 53 -0.43 -23.71 0.05
C GLY A 53 0.84 -24.54 0.00
N PHE A 54 0.95 -25.52 0.90
CA PHE A 54 2.16 -26.34 1.07
C PHE A 54 1.77 -27.80 1.22
N GLN A 55 2.62 -28.69 0.71
CA GLN A 55 2.50 -30.14 0.82
C GLN A 55 3.90 -30.72 1.00
N GLY A 56 4.07 -31.74 1.82
CA GLY A 56 5.38 -32.33 2.08
C GLY A 56 5.46 -33.05 3.43
N GLN A 57 6.68 -33.25 3.93
CA GLN A 57 6.88 -33.80 5.27
C GLN A 57 6.31 -32.84 6.32
N ALA A 58 5.91 -33.39 7.47
CA ALA A 58 5.33 -32.60 8.56
C ALA A 58 6.24 -31.43 8.99
N SER A 59 7.55 -31.65 9.04
CA SER A 59 8.55 -30.62 9.37
C SER A 59 8.63 -29.49 8.34
N ASP A 60 8.36 -29.77 7.07
CA ASP A 60 8.40 -28.76 6.01
C ASP A 60 7.12 -27.95 6.01
N ILE A 61 5.97 -28.60 6.23
CA ILE A 61 4.68 -27.94 6.42
C ILE A 61 4.77 -26.96 7.61
N GLU A 62 5.34 -27.40 8.74
CA GLU A 62 5.53 -26.57 9.93
C GLU A 62 6.40 -25.33 9.61
N ARG A 63 7.57 -25.52 8.98
CA ARG A 63 8.45 -24.40 8.60
C ARG A 63 7.77 -23.39 7.67
N HIS A 64 7.01 -23.87 6.69
CA HIS A 64 6.27 -23.00 5.78
C HIS A 64 5.12 -22.26 6.47
N ALA A 65 4.43 -22.92 7.40
CA ALA A 65 3.40 -22.29 8.22
C ALA A 65 3.98 -21.19 9.11
N GLU A 66 5.13 -21.40 9.73
CA GLU A 66 5.82 -20.36 10.49
C GLU A 66 6.24 -19.17 9.62
N ASP A 67 6.77 -19.43 8.42
CA ASP A 67 7.24 -18.38 7.51
C ASP A 67 6.08 -17.51 6.99
N ILE A 68 4.95 -18.12 6.61
CA ILE A 68 3.79 -17.34 6.15
C ILE A 68 3.18 -16.49 7.28
N ILE A 69 3.24 -16.95 8.54
CA ILE A 69 2.83 -16.16 9.71
C ILE A 69 3.76 -14.95 9.90
N LYS A 70 5.08 -15.14 9.80
CA LYS A 70 6.07 -14.05 9.86
C LYS A 70 5.88 -13.06 8.71
N MET A 71 5.61 -13.55 7.51
CA MET A 71 5.31 -12.73 6.33
C MET A 71 4.04 -11.90 6.54
N LYS A 72 2.93 -12.52 6.99
CA LYS A 72 1.68 -11.83 7.33
C LYS A 72 1.93 -10.69 8.29
N ARG A 73 2.66 -10.94 9.39
CA ARG A 73 3.00 -9.91 10.37
C ARG A 73 3.75 -8.74 9.74
N ARG A 74 4.80 -9.04 8.96
CA ARG A 74 5.62 -8.01 8.28
C ARG A 74 4.82 -7.17 7.29
N LEU A 75 3.91 -7.77 6.52
CA LEU A 75 3.05 -7.02 5.59
C LEU A 75 2.05 -6.13 6.35
N ASN A 76 1.47 -6.63 7.45
CA ASN A 76 0.60 -5.82 8.30
C ASN A 76 1.34 -4.61 8.88
N ASP A 77 2.56 -4.78 9.38
CA ASP A 77 3.36 -3.69 9.92
C ASP A 77 3.70 -2.62 8.85
N ILE A 78 3.84 -3.02 7.58
CA ILE A 78 3.98 -2.08 6.45
C ILE A 78 2.70 -1.26 6.26
N TYR A 79 1.52 -1.90 6.28
CA TYR A 79 0.26 -1.17 6.22
C TYR A 79 0.10 -0.21 7.40
N VAL A 80 0.35 -0.65 8.63
CA VAL A 80 0.33 0.20 9.84
C VAL A 80 1.18 1.45 9.64
N ARG A 81 2.42 1.28 9.18
CA ARG A 81 3.35 2.40 8.94
C ARG A 81 2.79 3.43 7.96
N HIS A 82 2.18 2.98 6.87
CA HIS A 82 1.78 3.86 5.77
C HIS A 82 0.36 4.40 5.88
N THR A 83 -0.56 3.68 6.55
CA THR A 83 -1.93 4.14 6.74
C THR A 83 -2.12 4.95 8.02
N GLY A 84 -1.27 4.74 9.03
CA GLY A 84 -1.45 5.32 10.36
C GLY A 84 -2.51 4.63 11.21
N GLN A 85 -3.11 3.54 10.71
CA GLN A 85 -4.02 2.69 11.48
C GLN A 85 -3.25 1.87 12.52
N ASP A 86 -3.88 1.54 13.64
CA ASP A 86 -3.28 0.59 14.59
C ASP A 86 -3.22 -0.84 14.02
N TYR A 87 -2.35 -1.66 14.60
CA TYR A 87 -2.14 -3.03 14.15
C TYR A 87 -3.41 -3.89 14.24
N ALA A 88 -4.23 -3.71 15.28
CA ALA A 88 -5.45 -4.50 15.46
C ALA A 88 -6.48 -4.22 14.35
N THR A 89 -6.58 -2.96 13.93
CA THR A 89 -7.42 -2.52 12.82
C THR A 89 -6.91 -3.12 11.51
N ILE A 90 -5.62 -3.03 11.22
CA ILE A 90 -5.02 -3.64 10.03
C ILE A 90 -5.23 -5.16 10.01
N GLU A 91 -4.91 -5.85 11.11
CA GLU A 91 -5.02 -7.31 11.19
C GLU A 91 -6.46 -7.79 10.95
N LYS A 92 -7.44 -7.11 11.56
CA LYS A 92 -8.86 -7.41 11.36
C LYS A 92 -9.31 -7.11 9.93
N THR A 93 -8.89 -5.99 9.36
CA THR A 93 -9.27 -5.59 8.00
C THR A 93 -8.70 -6.54 6.95
N LEU A 94 -7.46 -6.99 7.10
CA LEU A 94 -6.79 -7.86 6.13
C LEU A 94 -7.16 -9.35 6.29
N ASP A 95 -7.85 -9.78 7.36
CA ASP A 95 -8.13 -11.20 7.57
C ASP A 95 -9.00 -11.82 6.46
N ARG A 96 -9.84 -11.04 5.80
CA ARG A 96 -10.61 -11.45 4.63
C ARG A 96 -10.48 -10.41 3.52
N ASP A 97 -10.95 -10.76 2.34
CA ASP A 97 -11.03 -9.82 1.24
C ASP A 97 -11.87 -8.60 1.65
N TYR A 98 -11.20 -7.45 1.72
CA TYR A 98 -11.78 -6.18 2.12
C TYR A 98 -11.66 -5.17 0.99
N PHE A 99 -12.81 -4.79 0.43
CA PHE A 99 -12.91 -3.93 -0.73
C PHE A 99 -13.21 -2.49 -0.32
N LEU A 100 -12.48 -1.55 -0.90
CA LEU A 100 -12.60 -0.13 -0.67
C LEU A 100 -12.88 0.59 -1.98
N SER A 101 -13.78 1.57 -1.93
CA SER A 101 -13.84 2.62 -2.95
C SER A 101 -12.61 3.52 -2.86
N ALA A 102 -12.39 4.39 -3.85
CA ALA A 102 -11.32 5.39 -3.79
C ALA A 102 -11.43 6.31 -2.56
N GLU A 103 -12.66 6.72 -2.20
CA GLU A 103 -12.92 7.58 -1.04
C GLU A 103 -12.69 6.83 0.28
N ASP A 104 -13.13 5.58 0.38
CA ASP A 104 -12.87 4.78 1.59
C ASP A 104 -11.38 4.46 1.73
N ALA A 105 -10.67 4.24 0.61
CA ALA A 105 -9.22 4.08 0.61
C ALA A 105 -8.50 5.34 1.09
N ARG A 106 -9.00 6.54 0.76
CA ARG A 106 -8.51 7.80 1.32
C ARG A 106 -8.76 7.88 2.82
N ALA A 107 -9.99 7.61 3.25
CA ALA A 107 -10.38 7.67 4.65
C ALA A 107 -9.59 6.66 5.51
N PHE A 108 -9.29 5.47 4.96
CA PHE A 108 -8.49 4.45 5.62
C PHE A 108 -6.99 4.78 5.67
N GLY A 109 -6.51 5.68 4.80
CA GLY A 109 -5.11 6.10 4.71
C GLY A 109 -4.27 5.33 3.68
N ILE A 110 -4.90 4.58 2.77
CA ILE A 110 -4.20 3.90 1.65
C ILE A 110 -3.74 4.91 0.61
N VAL A 111 -4.56 5.91 0.31
CA VAL A 111 -4.22 7.05 -0.56
C VAL A 111 -4.43 8.35 0.20
N ASP A 112 -3.81 9.43 -0.28
CA ASP A 112 -3.95 10.77 0.30
C ASP A 112 -5.08 11.55 -0.39
N GLU A 113 -5.28 11.34 -1.70
CA GLU A 113 -6.24 12.12 -2.47
C GLU A 113 -6.91 11.29 -3.59
N VAL A 114 -8.19 11.59 -3.83
CA VAL A 114 -8.94 11.08 -4.99
C VAL A 114 -9.01 12.19 -6.03
N ILE A 115 -8.35 12.01 -7.16
CA ILE A 115 -8.20 13.06 -8.19
C ILE A 115 -9.10 12.76 -9.40
N THR A 116 -9.82 13.77 -9.89
CA THR A 116 -10.76 13.63 -11.03
C THR A 116 -10.19 14.14 -12.35
N LYS A 117 -9.21 15.03 -12.28
CA LYS A 117 -8.55 15.64 -13.43
C LYS A 117 -7.07 15.72 -13.12
N ARG A 118 -6.25 15.69 -14.17
CA ARG A 118 -4.84 16.07 -14.02
C ARG A 118 -4.84 17.52 -13.56
N HIS A 119 -4.37 17.77 -12.34
CA HIS A 119 -4.12 19.14 -11.90
C HIS A 119 -3.24 19.79 -12.99
N PRO A 120 -3.57 20.99 -13.51
CA PRO A 120 -2.63 21.68 -14.36
C PRO A 120 -1.33 21.77 -13.57
N LEU A 121 -0.23 21.28 -14.16
CA LEU A 121 1.10 21.36 -13.61
C LEU A 121 1.47 22.84 -13.47
N GLN A 122 1.04 23.52 -12.41
CA GLN A 122 1.38 24.90 -12.13
C GLN A 122 1.27 25.18 -10.62
N GLU A 123 2.34 25.81 -10.12
CA GLU A 123 2.50 26.50 -8.82
C GLU A 123 3.14 25.79 -7.60
N LYS A 124 3.79 24.63 -7.72
CA LYS A 124 4.71 24.16 -6.63
C LYS A 124 6.14 23.80 -7.04
N VAL A 125 6.55 24.13 -8.26
CA VAL A 125 7.95 23.97 -8.70
C VAL A 125 8.78 25.26 -8.52
N GLU A 126 8.15 26.41 -8.28
CA GLU A 126 8.86 27.72 -8.17
C GLU A 126 9.56 28.00 -6.83
N LYS A 127 9.53 27.10 -5.83
CA LYS A 127 10.15 27.37 -4.51
C LYS A 127 11.35 26.47 -4.14
N LEU A 128 11.90 25.69 -5.06
CA LEU A 128 13.05 24.81 -4.75
C LEU A 128 14.33 25.06 -5.54
N VAL A 129 14.45 26.16 -6.29
CA VAL A 129 15.78 26.63 -6.71
C VAL A 129 15.87 28.16 -6.64
N PRO A 130 16.37 28.70 -5.53
CA PRO A 130 17.31 29.80 -5.57
C PRO A 130 18.66 29.25 -5.13
N VAL A 131 19.53 28.94 -6.09
CA VAL A 131 20.96 28.92 -5.80
C VAL A 131 21.64 29.72 -6.91
N SER A 132 22.12 30.88 -6.45
CA SER A 132 23.11 31.81 -7.01
C SER A 132 24.00 31.28 -8.14
#